data_AF-A0AAD6PPW2-F1
#
_entry.id   AF-A0AAD6PPW2-F1
#
_cell.length_a   1.000
_cell.length_b   1.000
_cell.length_c   1.000
_cell.angle_alpha   90.00
_cell.angle_beta   90.00
_cell.angle_gamma   90.00
#
_symmetry.space_group_name_H-M   'P 1'
#
loop_
_entity.id
_entity.type
_entity.pdbx_description
1 polymer ?
#
loop_
_entity_poly.entity_id
_entity_poly.type
_entity_poly.pdbx_seq_one_letter_code
_entity_poly.pdbx_strand_id
1 'polypeptide(L)'
;MADSRQPLLSPRESQNESDDHLLSLTRSITNNSFASSFVADADDIQPIKSVRDFFREFCREFIKLWYLAAPAIFTSVCQYSLGAVTQVFSGHVGTLALAAVSIENSVIAGFSFGLMLGMGSALETLCGQAFGAGQLDMLGVYMQRSWLILNTTAVLLSLVYIFAAQLLKLIGQTASISKAAGMFSIWMIPQLFAYAFNFPMAKFLQSQSKIMVMAVISVVALILHTVLSWLLMIKLKWGLVGAAVVLNASWVIIDISQFVYIISGTCGRAWTGFSWKAFQNLWSFVRLSLASAVMLCLEVWYFMALILFAGYLKNAEVAVDALSIWSDSQHYSIILCFFFFWCYFCPLQYEIYLLLSA
;
A
#
# COMPACT_ATOMS: atom_id res chain seq x y z
N MET A 1 -56.79 -57.43 -8.61
CA MET A 1 -55.72 -58.43 -8.81
C MET A 1 -54.72 -57.84 -9.78
N ALA A 2 -53.43 -58.06 -9.53
CA ALA A 2 -52.28 -57.27 -9.96
C ALA A 2 -51.87 -57.38 -11.44
N ASP A 3 -50.83 -56.59 -11.77
CA ASP A 3 -49.78 -56.73 -12.81
C ASP A 3 -50.06 -56.14 -14.22
N SER A 4 -49.12 -55.55 -15.00
CA SER A 4 -47.76 -54.96 -14.87
C SER A 4 -47.15 -54.80 -16.29
N ARG A 5 -46.38 -53.72 -16.54
CA ARG A 5 -45.36 -53.47 -17.63
C ARG A 5 -45.86 -53.33 -19.10
N GLN A 6 -45.36 -52.48 -20.03
CA GLN A 6 -44.19 -51.58 -20.25
C GLN A 6 -44.43 -50.79 -21.62
N PRO A 7 -43.48 -50.10 -22.33
CA PRO A 7 -42.98 -48.71 -22.23
C PRO A 7 -43.02 -47.85 -23.57
N LEU A 8 -42.35 -46.67 -23.59
CA LEU A 8 -41.61 -45.97 -24.70
C LEU A 8 -42.07 -44.58 -25.27
N LEU A 9 -41.33 -43.54 -24.84
CA LEU A 9 -40.66 -42.39 -25.51
C LEU A 9 -41.24 -41.66 -26.75
N SER A 10 -41.17 -40.31 -26.71
CA SER A 10 -41.08 -39.42 -27.90
C SER A 10 -40.00 -38.32 -27.67
N PRO A 11 -39.32 -37.80 -28.73
CA PRO A 11 -38.15 -36.93 -28.60
C PRO A 11 -38.47 -35.45 -28.91
N ARG A 12 -38.36 -34.54 -27.91
CA ARG A 12 -38.45 -33.09 -28.17
C ARG A 12 -37.74 -32.14 -27.18
N GLU A 13 -36.75 -32.61 -26.43
CA GLU A 13 -36.06 -31.78 -25.41
C GLU A 13 -34.61 -31.36 -25.76
N SER A 14 -34.03 -31.79 -26.88
CA SER A 14 -32.59 -31.60 -27.15
C SER A 14 -32.19 -30.35 -27.95
N GLN A 15 -33.10 -29.41 -28.22
CA GLN A 15 -32.79 -28.21 -29.02
C GLN A 15 -32.86 -26.88 -28.26
N ASN A 16 -33.49 -26.83 -27.07
CA ASN A 16 -33.51 -25.60 -26.26
C ASN A 16 -32.30 -25.46 -25.33
N GLU A 17 -31.64 -26.56 -24.94
CA GLU A 17 -30.47 -26.49 -24.05
C GLU A 17 -29.20 -25.98 -24.76
N SER A 18 -29.08 -26.16 -26.07
CA SER A 18 -27.90 -25.74 -26.84
C SER A 18 -27.78 -24.22 -27.01
N ASP A 19 -28.91 -23.51 -27.14
CA ASP A 19 -28.93 -22.07 -27.36
C ASP A 19 -28.70 -21.28 -26.05
N ASP A 20 -29.22 -21.79 -24.92
CA ASP A 20 -28.95 -21.22 -23.59
C ASP A 20 -27.48 -21.40 -23.17
N HIS A 21 -26.84 -22.49 -23.60
CA HIS A 21 -25.43 -22.74 -23.34
C HIS A 21 -24.51 -21.82 -24.15
N LEU A 22 -24.89 -21.47 -25.39
CA LEU A 22 -24.13 -20.55 -26.23
C LEU A 22 -24.26 -19.10 -25.74
N LEU A 23 -25.44 -18.71 -25.25
CA LEU A 23 -25.69 -17.39 -24.63
C LEU A 23 -24.93 -17.22 -23.30
N SER A 24 -24.80 -18.28 -22.49
CA SER A 24 -24.01 -18.25 -21.26
C SER A 24 -22.49 -18.20 -21.54
N LEU A 25 -22.01 -18.95 -22.54
CA LEU A 25 -20.63 -18.91 -23.03
C LEU A 25 -20.27 -17.52 -23.59
N THR A 26 -21.17 -16.90 -24.36
CA THR A 26 -20.94 -15.56 -24.93
C THR A 26 -20.88 -14.50 -23.82
N ARG A 27 -21.73 -14.61 -22.79
CA ARG A 27 -21.71 -13.72 -21.61
C ARG A 27 -20.45 -13.91 -20.75
N SER A 28 -19.89 -15.13 -20.71
CA SER A 28 -18.61 -15.41 -20.04
C SER A 28 -17.39 -14.88 -20.80
N ILE A 29 -17.44 -14.85 -22.14
CA ILE A 29 -16.31 -14.39 -22.97
C ILE A 29 -16.19 -12.86 -22.97
N THR A 30 -17.30 -12.12 -22.89
CA THR A 30 -17.28 -10.64 -22.79
C THR A 30 -16.80 -10.11 -21.43
N ASN A 31 -16.81 -10.91 -20.37
CA ASN A 31 -16.30 -10.50 -19.05
C ASN A 31 -14.77 -10.69 -18.88
N ASN A 32 -14.09 -11.27 -19.87
CA ASN A 32 -12.64 -11.52 -19.81
C ASN A 32 -11.76 -10.33 -20.24
N SER A 33 -12.32 -9.14 -20.44
CA SER A 33 -11.50 -7.93 -20.56
C SER A 33 -11.13 -7.39 -19.17
N PHE A 34 -9.92 -7.71 -18.71
CA PHE A 34 -9.16 -6.96 -17.70
C PHE A 34 -9.73 -6.84 -16.28
N ALA A 35 -10.65 -7.73 -15.88
CA ALA A 35 -11.20 -7.74 -14.52
C ALA A 35 -11.30 -9.16 -13.93
N SER A 36 -10.16 -9.80 -13.62
CA SER A 36 -10.20 -10.91 -12.65
C SER A 36 -10.25 -10.32 -11.23
N SER A 37 -11.46 -10.11 -10.71
CA SER A 37 -11.62 -9.95 -9.27
C SER A 37 -11.22 -11.25 -8.59
N PHE A 38 -10.35 -11.20 -7.58
CA PHE A 38 -10.12 -12.31 -6.68
C PHE A 38 -11.47 -12.74 -6.09
N VAL A 39 -11.94 -13.94 -6.44
CA VAL A 39 -13.16 -14.52 -5.87
C VAL A 39 -12.72 -15.20 -4.57
N ALA A 40 -13.14 -14.64 -3.44
CA ALA A 40 -12.82 -15.15 -2.10
C ALA A 40 -13.48 -16.51 -1.77
N ASP A 41 -14.29 -17.03 -2.69
CA ASP A 41 -15.09 -18.26 -2.54
C ASP A 41 -14.52 -19.38 -3.44
N ALA A 42 -13.22 -19.66 -3.29
CA ALA A 42 -12.61 -20.83 -3.91
C ALA A 42 -12.69 -21.97 -2.91
N ASP A 43 -13.29 -23.10 -3.31
CA ASP A 43 -13.39 -24.33 -2.53
C ASP A 43 -12.10 -24.61 -1.73
N ASP A 44 -12.27 -25.02 -0.46
CA ASP A 44 -11.16 -25.36 0.43
C ASP A 44 -10.16 -26.32 -0.24
N ILE A 45 -8.87 -26.10 0.04
CA ILE A 45 -7.78 -26.93 -0.49
C ILE A 45 -8.02 -28.39 -0.06
N GLN A 46 -8.19 -29.27 -1.04
CA GLN A 46 -8.36 -30.69 -0.79
C GLN A 46 -7.10 -31.28 -0.11
N PRO A 47 -7.23 -32.33 0.73
CA PRO A 47 -6.10 -32.94 1.41
C PRO A 47 -4.99 -33.32 0.43
N ILE A 48 -3.76 -32.86 0.70
CA ILE A 48 -2.59 -33.08 -0.15
C ILE A 48 -2.16 -34.55 0.00
N LYS A 49 -2.30 -35.34 -1.07
CA LYS A 49 -2.03 -36.79 -1.05
C LYS A 49 -0.68 -37.17 -1.64
N SER A 50 -0.02 -36.26 -2.37
CA SER A 50 1.28 -36.51 -2.99
C SER A 50 2.13 -35.25 -3.12
N VAL A 51 3.43 -35.44 -3.32
CA VAL A 51 4.39 -34.34 -3.61
C VAL A 51 3.98 -33.57 -4.87
N ARG A 52 3.41 -34.24 -5.88
CA ARG A 52 2.93 -33.58 -7.10
C ARG A 52 1.72 -32.68 -6.81
N ASP A 53 0.80 -33.15 -5.96
CA ASP A 53 -0.37 -32.37 -5.56
C ASP A 53 0.06 -31.16 -4.72
N PHE A 54 1.05 -31.34 -3.83
CA PHE A 54 1.67 -30.24 -3.09
C PHE A 54 2.22 -29.16 -4.03
N PHE A 55 3.06 -29.51 -5.00
CA PHE A 55 3.63 -28.53 -5.93
C PHE A 55 2.56 -27.85 -6.79
N ARG A 56 1.49 -28.56 -7.15
CA ARG A 56 0.38 -27.99 -7.92
C ARG A 56 -0.37 -26.92 -7.12
N GLU A 57 -0.79 -27.24 -5.90
CA GLU A 57 -1.49 -26.28 -5.04
C GLU A 57 -0.55 -25.15 -4.60
N PHE A 58 0.71 -25.45 -4.30
CA PHE A 58 1.74 -24.43 -4.04
C PHE A 58 1.86 -23.44 -5.18
N CYS A 59 2.01 -23.91 -6.43
CA CYS A 59 2.10 -23.03 -7.60
C CYS A 59 0.82 -22.20 -7.78
N ARG A 60 -0.35 -22.79 -7.53
CA ARG A 60 -1.64 -22.09 -7.63
C ARG A 60 -1.74 -20.97 -6.59
N GLU A 61 -1.44 -21.24 -5.33
CA GLU A 61 -1.45 -20.24 -4.27
C GLU A 61 -0.35 -19.17 -4.47
N PHE A 62 0.83 -19.59 -4.90
CA PHE A 62 1.93 -18.68 -5.24
C PHE A 62 1.51 -17.67 -6.33
N ILE A 63 0.82 -18.13 -7.38
CA ILE A 63 0.32 -17.25 -8.44
C ILE A 63 -0.74 -16.27 -7.90
N LYS A 64 -1.65 -16.73 -7.03
CA LYS A 64 -2.64 -15.84 -6.38
C LYS A 64 -1.98 -14.77 -5.52
N LEU A 65 -0.95 -15.13 -4.74
CA LEU A 65 -0.18 -14.18 -3.94
C LEU A 65 0.51 -13.15 -4.82
N TRP A 66 1.15 -13.59 -5.91
CA TRP A 66 1.81 -12.68 -6.85
C TRP A 66 0.86 -11.74 -7.57
N TYR A 67 -0.38 -12.18 -7.85
CA TYR A 67 -1.41 -11.32 -8.41
C TYR A 67 -1.72 -10.11 -7.51
N LEU A 68 -1.56 -10.23 -6.20
CA LEU A 68 -1.73 -9.13 -5.24
C LEU A 68 -0.41 -8.40 -4.97
N ALA A 69 0.66 -9.16 -4.74
CA ALA A 69 1.95 -8.63 -4.31
C ALA A 69 2.69 -7.86 -5.41
N ALA A 70 2.75 -8.36 -6.66
CA ALA A 70 3.47 -7.66 -7.74
C ALA A 70 2.92 -6.26 -7.99
N PRO A 71 1.59 -6.06 -8.15
CA PRO A 71 1.04 -4.72 -8.35
C PRO A 71 1.25 -3.81 -7.14
N ALA A 72 1.22 -4.35 -5.92
CA ALA A 72 1.48 -3.58 -4.70
C ALA A 72 2.93 -3.09 -4.65
N ILE A 73 3.89 -4.00 -4.85
CA ILE A 73 5.33 -3.69 -4.91
C ILE A 73 5.58 -2.65 -6.00
N PHE A 74 5.02 -2.86 -7.19
CA PHE A 74 5.21 -1.96 -8.32
C PHE A 74 4.60 -0.58 -8.08
N THR A 75 3.44 -0.51 -7.42
CA THR A 75 2.85 0.76 -6.95
C THR A 75 3.82 1.50 -6.03
N SER A 76 4.36 0.80 -5.01
CA SER A 76 5.33 1.37 -4.07
C SER A 76 6.58 1.87 -4.79
N VAL A 77 7.15 1.08 -5.70
CA VAL A 77 8.31 1.47 -6.51
C VAL A 77 8.02 2.75 -7.31
N CYS A 78 6.86 2.83 -7.97
CA CYS A 78 6.48 4.02 -8.72
C CYS A 78 6.34 5.25 -7.82
N GLN A 79 5.72 5.11 -6.66
CA GLN A 79 5.52 6.22 -5.71
C GLN A 79 6.84 6.69 -5.08
N TYR A 80 7.72 5.77 -4.66
CA TYR A 80 9.08 6.13 -4.20
C TYR A 80 9.92 6.78 -5.30
N SER A 81 9.71 6.37 -6.56
CA SER A 81 10.39 6.96 -7.70
C SER A 81 10.05 8.44 -7.90
N LEU A 82 8.89 8.93 -7.45
CA LEU A 82 8.58 10.37 -7.48
C LEU A 82 9.60 11.19 -6.67
N GLY A 83 9.90 10.72 -5.45
CA GLY A 83 10.92 11.34 -4.60
C GLY A 83 12.32 11.24 -5.21
N ALA A 84 12.69 10.06 -5.73
CA ALA A 84 13.97 9.83 -6.38
C ALA A 84 14.18 10.73 -7.60
N VAL A 85 13.17 10.86 -8.47
CA VAL A 85 13.20 11.74 -9.65
C VAL A 85 13.34 13.20 -9.22
N THR A 86 12.56 13.64 -8.23
CA THR A 86 12.68 15.00 -7.66
C THR A 86 14.09 15.28 -7.16
N GLN A 87 14.71 14.31 -6.49
CA GLN A 87 16.09 14.42 -5.99
C GLN A 87 17.12 14.49 -7.13
N VAL A 88 17.00 13.64 -8.15
CA VAL A 88 17.88 13.67 -9.33
C VAL A 88 17.82 15.00 -10.06
N PHE A 89 16.61 15.54 -10.30
CA PHE A 89 16.48 16.87 -10.93
C PHE A 89 16.99 17.99 -10.03
N SER A 90 16.82 17.88 -8.72
CA SER A 90 17.38 18.85 -7.76
C SER A 90 18.91 18.87 -7.81
N GLY A 91 19.55 17.71 -8.03
CA GLY A 91 20.98 17.58 -8.32
C GLY A 91 21.44 18.41 -9.52
N HIS A 92 20.65 18.41 -10.59
CA HIS A 92 20.92 19.21 -11.79
C HIS A 92 20.66 20.70 -11.60
N VAL A 93 19.73 21.08 -10.71
CA VAL A 93 19.50 22.48 -10.33
C VAL A 93 20.68 23.03 -9.54
N GLY A 94 21.27 22.22 -8.66
CA GLY A 94 22.52 22.56 -7.97
C GLY A 94 22.69 21.80 -6.65
N THR A 95 23.92 21.79 -6.14
CA THR A 95 24.30 21.06 -4.92
C THR A 95 23.51 21.51 -3.69
N LEU A 96 23.21 22.81 -3.55
CA LEU A 96 22.40 23.32 -2.45
C LEU A 96 20.93 22.86 -2.54
N ALA A 97 20.36 22.81 -3.75
CA ALA A 97 18.98 22.34 -3.95
C ALA A 97 18.87 20.84 -3.64
N LEU A 98 19.84 20.04 -4.10
CA LEU A 98 19.94 18.62 -3.77
C LEU A 98 20.04 18.40 -2.25
N ALA A 99 20.92 19.14 -1.58
CA ALA A 99 21.07 19.05 -0.13
C ALA A 99 19.78 19.45 0.60
N ALA A 100 19.09 20.50 0.13
CA ALA A 100 17.83 20.94 0.71
C ALA A 100 16.74 19.87 0.61
N VAL A 101 16.53 19.29 -0.58
CA VAL A 101 15.55 18.21 -0.80
C VAL A 101 15.91 16.98 0.01
N SER A 102 17.18 16.58 0.03
CA SER A 102 17.61 15.38 0.76
C SER A 102 17.41 15.54 2.28
N ILE A 103 17.79 16.69 2.86
CA ILE A 103 17.63 16.92 4.29
C ILE A 103 16.16 17.06 4.68
N GLU A 104 15.36 17.77 3.86
CA GLU A 104 13.93 17.89 4.10
C GLU A 104 13.23 16.53 4.03
N ASN A 105 13.48 15.74 2.98
CA ASN A 105 12.85 14.43 2.82
C ASN A 105 13.28 13.45 3.91
N SER A 106 14.55 13.41 4.29
CA SER A 106 15.03 12.44 5.29
C SER A 106 14.66 12.81 6.73
N VAL A 107 14.64 14.10 7.07
CA VAL A 107 14.44 14.55 8.46
C VAL A 107 13.00 14.98 8.70
N ILE A 108 12.49 15.92 7.91
CA ILE A 108 11.20 16.57 8.16
C ILE A 108 10.06 15.71 7.62
N ALA A 109 10.11 15.40 6.31
CA ALA A 109 9.09 14.56 5.69
C ALA A 109 9.21 13.11 6.13
N GLY A 110 10.43 12.59 6.33
CA GLY A 110 10.68 11.22 6.78
C GLY A 110 10.04 10.93 8.13
N PHE A 111 10.20 11.85 9.10
CA PHE A 111 9.52 11.75 10.40
C PHE A 111 8.00 11.71 10.25
N SER A 112 7.45 12.64 9.46
CA SER A 112 6.01 12.77 9.26
C SER A 112 5.42 11.57 8.52
N PHE A 113 6.08 11.11 7.46
CA PHE A 113 5.72 9.93 6.69
C PHE A 113 5.71 8.68 7.56
N GLY A 114 6.77 8.44 8.35
CA GLY A 114 6.85 7.28 9.24
C GLY A 114 5.71 7.23 10.26
N LEU A 115 5.42 8.36 10.92
CA LEU A 115 4.31 8.45 11.87
C LEU A 115 2.96 8.18 11.19
N MET A 116 2.71 8.82 10.05
CA MET A 116 1.45 8.67 9.32
C MET A 116 1.27 7.27 8.73
N LEU A 117 2.34 6.66 8.22
CA LEU A 117 2.34 5.28 7.72
C LEU A 117 1.99 4.30 8.85
N GLY A 118 2.61 4.46 10.02
CA GLY A 118 2.33 3.60 11.17
C GLY A 118 0.92 3.78 11.73
N MET A 119 0.36 5.01 11.69
CA MET A 119 -1.06 5.22 11.98
C MET A 119 -1.98 4.56 10.94
N GLY A 120 -1.57 4.55 9.67
CA GLY A 120 -2.30 3.91 8.57
C GLY A 120 -2.30 2.38 8.62
N SER A 121 -1.28 1.73 9.18
CA SER A 121 -1.23 0.26 9.26
C SER A 121 -2.29 -0.34 10.20
N ALA A 122 -2.77 0.43 11.20
CA ALA A 122 -3.93 0.02 12.00
C ALA A 122 -5.19 -0.17 11.14
N LEU A 123 -5.37 0.67 10.12
CA LEU A 123 -6.50 0.57 9.19
C LEU A 123 -6.38 -0.68 8.32
N GLU A 124 -5.18 -1.05 7.89
CA GLU A 124 -4.94 -2.27 7.10
C GLU A 124 -5.49 -3.51 7.80
N THR A 125 -5.15 -3.68 9.08
CA THR A 125 -5.66 -4.79 9.90
C THR A 125 -7.18 -4.75 10.01
N LEU A 126 -7.76 -3.59 10.29
CA LEU A 126 -9.23 -3.45 10.44
C LEU A 126 -9.98 -3.69 9.13
N CYS A 127 -9.47 -3.20 8.01
CA CYS A 127 -10.04 -3.44 6.68
C CYS A 127 -9.91 -4.92 6.28
N GLY A 128 -8.76 -5.55 6.53
CA GLY A 128 -8.56 -6.98 6.28
C GLY A 128 -9.52 -7.85 7.09
N GLN A 129 -9.67 -7.56 8.39
CA GLN A 129 -10.62 -8.27 9.26
C GLN A 129 -12.07 -8.06 8.83
N ALA A 130 -12.48 -6.83 8.55
CA ALA A 130 -13.85 -6.53 8.12
C ALA A 130 -14.17 -7.15 6.75
N PHE A 131 -13.21 -7.15 5.83
CA PHE A 131 -13.36 -7.79 4.52
C PHE A 131 -13.51 -9.32 4.67
N GLY A 132 -12.64 -9.96 5.45
CA GLY A 132 -12.73 -11.40 5.73
C GLY A 132 -14.00 -11.82 6.49
N ALA A 133 -14.55 -10.94 7.32
CA ALA A 133 -15.82 -11.16 8.02
C ALA A 133 -17.07 -10.81 7.16
N GLY A 134 -16.90 -10.45 5.88
CA GLY A 134 -18.00 -10.07 4.98
C GLY A 134 -18.66 -8.72 5.31
N GLN A 135 -18.09 -7.92 6.21
CA GLN A 135 -18.61 -6.62 6.65
C GLN A 135 -18.13 -5.49 5.73
N LEU A 136 -18.40 -5.63 4.42
CA LEU A 136 -17.87 -4.71 3.40
C LEU A 136 -18.26 -3.25 3.64
N ASP A 137 -19.48 -2.98 4.12
CA ASP A 137 -19.99 -1.63 4.36
C ASP A 137 -19.15 -0.83 5.39
N MET A 138 -18.38 -1.52 6.24
CA MET A 138 -17.52 -0.88 7.25
C MET A 138 -16.18 -0.39 6.70
N LEU A 139 -15.71 -0.89 5.55
CA LEU A 139 -14.43 -0.48 4.96
C LEU A 139 -14.41 1.03 4.67
N GLY A 140 -15.47 1.55 4.05
CA GLY A 140 -15.59 2.99 3.76
C GLY A 140 -15.68 3.84 5.03
N VAL A 141 -16.32 3.32 6.09
CA VAL A 141 -16.39 4.00 7.39
C VAL A 141 -15.02 4.07 8.07
N TYR A 142 -14.25 2.98 8.04
CA TYR A 142 -12.90 2.96 8.59
C TYR A 142 -11.94 3.88 7.81
N MET A 143 -12.04 3.90 6.48
CA MET A 143 -11.29 4.85 5.66
C MET A 143 -11.58 6.29 6.06
N GLN A 144 -12.87 6.66 6.20
CA GLN A 144 -13.27 8.02 6.63
C GLN A 144 -12.80 8.36 8.05
N ARG A 145 -12.87 7.41 9.01
CA ARG A 145 -12.29 7.58 10.36
C ARG A 145 -10.81 7.88 10.29
N SER A 146 -10.09 7.11 9.49
CA SER A 146 -8.66 7.27 9.33
C SER A 146 -8.31 8.61 8.68
N TRP A 147 -9.08 9.08 7.68
CA TRP A 147 -8.93 10.43 7.13
C TRP A 147 -9.05 11.51 8.20
N LEU A 148 -10.07 11.46 9.07
CA LEU A 148 -10.23 12.46 10.13
C LEU A 148 -9.01 12.49 11.06
N ILE A 149 -8.54 11.32 11.46
CA ILE A 149 -7.41 11.17 12.38
C ILE A 149 -6.11 11.63 11.72
N LEU A 150 -5.81 11.14 10.52
CA LEU A 150 -4.58 11.48 9.80
C LEU A 150 -4.53 12.95 9.37
N ASN A 151 -5.66 13.56 8.99
CA ASN A 151 -5.70 15.00 8.70
C ASN A 151 -5.47 15.82 9.98
N THR A 152 -6.02 15.40 11.12
CA THR A 152 -5.75 16.05 12.40
C THR A 152 -4.26 15.94 12.76
N THR A 153 -3.66 14.76 12.58
CA THR A 153 -2.22 14.54 12.77
C THR A 153 -1.40 15.40 11.81
N ALA A 154 -1.80 15.50 10.53
CA ALA A 154 -1.14 16.34 9.54
C ALA A 154 -1.14 17.83 9.94
N VAL A 155 -2.25 18.34 10.49
CA VAL A 155 -2.30 19.71 11.04
C VAL A 155 -1.26 19.90 12.14
N LEU A 156 -1.14 18.96 13.08
CA LEU A 156 -0.15 19.04 14.16
C LEU A 156 1.29 18.96 13.61
N LEU A 157 1.53 18.04 12.68
CA LEU A 157 2.84 17.84 12.05
C LEU A 157 3.25 19.03 11.16
N SER A 158 2.30 19.81 10.63
CA SER A 158 2.61 21.00 9.82
C SER A 158 3.49 22.01 10.58
N LEU A 159 3.42 22.04 11.91
CA LEU A 159 4.31 22.86 12.75
C LEU A 159 5.78 22.48 12.55
N VAL A 160 6.09 21.19 12.36
CA VAL A 160 7.46 20.72 12.10
C VAL A 160 7.96 21.28 10.76
N TYR A 161 7.09 21.34 9.74
CA TYR A 161 7.43 21.92 8.44
C TYR A 161 7.61 23.44 8.51
N ILE A 162 6.75 24.14 9.25
CA ILE A 162 6.83 25.60 9.43
C ILE A 162 8.12 25.99 10.14
N PHE A 163 8.54 25.23 11.16
CA PHE A 163 9.76 25.49 11.93
C PHE A 163 10.99 24.69 11.44
N ALA A 164 10.91 24.08 10.26
CA ALA A 164 11.97 23.22 9.74
C ALA A 164 13.34 23.91 9.69
N ALA A 165 13.41 25.17 9.26
CA ALA A 165 14.69 25.89 9.19
C ALA A 165 15.37 26.03 10.57
N GLN A 166 14.59 26.25 11.62
CA GLN A 166 15.08 26.41 12.99
C GLN A 166 15.48 25.05 13.58
N LEU A 167 14.65 24.04 13.37
CA LEU A 167 14.93 22.67 13.80
C LEU A 167 16.22 22.14 13.14
N LEU A 168 16.39 22.36 11.85
CA LEU A 168 17.58 21.93 11.11
C LEU A 168 18.86 22.64 11.60
N LYS A 169 18.78 23.94 11.92
CA LYS A 169 19.91 24.64 12.56
C LYS A 169 20.23 24.05 13.93
N LEU A 170 19.21 23.70 14.72
CA LEU A 170 19.38 23.14 16.06
C LEU A 170 20.12 21.79 16.03
N ILE A 171 19.83 20.95 15.03
CA ILE A 171 20.52 19.66 14.84
C ILE A 171 21.90 19.80 14.14
N GLY A 172 22.38 21.02 13.91
CA GLY A 172 23.73 21.29 13.41
C GLY A 172 23.86 21.44 11.89
N GLN A 173 22.76 21.55 11.13
CA GLN A 173 22.85 21.84 9.69
C GLN A 173 23.34 23.27 9.43
N THR A 174 24.05 23.44 8.31
CA THR A 174 24.57 24.77 7.91
C THR A 174 23.42 25.76 7.68
N ALA A 175 23.70 27.06 7.86
CA ALA A 175 22.69 28.09 7.73
C ALA A 175 22.05 28.15 6.32
N SER A 176 22.82 27.88 5.27
CA SER A 176 22.35 27.86 3.88
C SER A 176 21.44 26.66 3.60
N ILE A 177 21.85 25.44 4.00
CA ILE A 177 21.03 24.22 3.85
C ILE A 177 19.74 24.36 4.66
N SER A 178 19.84 24.78 5.92
CA SER A 178 18.67 24.93 6.79
C SER A 178 17.65 25.92 6.24
N LYS A 179 18.11 27.04 5.67
CA LYS A 179 17.23 28.04 5.04
C LYS A 179 16.55 27.48 3.79
N ALA A 180 17.30 26.80 2.91
CA ALA A 180 16.76 26.24 1.68
C ALA A 180 15.80 25.09 1.95
N ALA A 181 16.17 24.16 2.83
CA ALA A 181 15.34 23.04 3.26
C ALA A 181 14.07 23.54 3.97
N GLY A 182 14.17 24.51 4.88
CA GLY A 182 12.99 25.04 5.56
C GLY A 182 12.03 25.79 4.62
N MET A 183 12.55 26.50 3.62
CA MET A 183 11.69 27.06 2.57
C MET A 183 10.99 25.95 1.79
N PHE A 184 11.72 24.91 1.38
CA PHE A 184 11.15 23.75 0.70
C PHE A 184 10.08 23.05 1.56
N SER A 185 10.33 22.85 2.85
CA SER A 185 9.37 22.26 3.79
C SER A 185 8.04 23.01 3.80
N ILE A 186 8.04 24.34 3.82
CA ILE A 186 6.79 25.12 3.76
C ILE A 186 6.00 24.80 2.47
N TRP A 187 6.69 24.69 1.34
CA TRP A 187 6.06 24.30 0.08
C TRP A 187 5.61 22.83 0.04
N MET A 188 6.15 21.97 0.89
CA MET A 188 5.81 20.54 0.99
C MET A 188 4.65 20.25 1.95
N ILE A 189 4.09 21.25 2.64
CA ILE A 189 2.92 21.07 3.51
C ILE A 189 1.73 20.41 2.78
N PRO A 190 1.37 20.73 1.53
CA PRO A 190 0.27 20.06 0.85
C PRO A 190 0.48 18.53 0.69
N GLN A 191 1.71 18.08 0.48
CA GLN A 191 2.06 16.65 0.39
C GLN A 191 1.72 15.93 1.70
N LEU A 192 1.89 16.58 2.85
CA LEU A 192 1.53 16.01 4.14
C LEU A 192 0.03 15.67 4.20
N PHE A 193 -0.82 16.55 3.69
CA PHE A 193 -2.26 16.27 3.59
C PHE A 193 -2.58 15.23 2.53
N ALA A 194 -1.84 15.20 1.43
CA ALA A 194 -1.97 14.14 0.44
C ALA A 194 -1.71 12.76 1.06
N TYR A 195 -0.65 12.61 1.87
CA TYR A 195 -0.44 11.36 2.63
C TYR A 195 -1.60 11.00 3.54
N ALA A 196 -2.25 12.00 4.16
CA ALA A 196 -3.39 11.76 5.04
C ALA A 196 -4.60 11.17 4.28
N PHE A 197 -4.76 11.50 3.01
CA PHE A 197 -5.77 10.91 2.13
C PHE A 197 -5.32 9.60 1.51
N ASN A 198 -4.07 9.54 1.04
CA ASN A 198 -3.52 8.43 0.28
C ASN A 198 -3.47 7.14 1.10
N PHE A 199 -2.93 7.18 2.33
CA PHE A 199 -2.75 5.96 3.11
C PHE A 199 -4.08 5.24 3.36
N PRO A 200 -5.17 5.91 3.76
CA PRO A 200 -6.45 5.23 3.94
C PRO A 200 -7.05 4.70 2.65
N MET A 201 -6.97 5.46 1.55
CA MET A 201 -7.47 5.01 0.25
C MET A 201 -6.70 3.80 -0.26
N ALA A 202 -5.38 3.80 -0.10
CA ALA A 202 -4.52 2.70 -0.45
C ALA A 202 -4.91 1.42 0.29
N LYS A 203 -5.11 1.48 1.62
CA LYS A 203 -5.52 0.31 2.42
C LYS A 203 -6.95 -0.14 2.10
N PHE A 204 -7.86 0.81 1.86
CA PHE A 204 -9.20 0.51 1.40
C PHE A 204 -9.20 -0.28 0.08
N LEU A 205 -8.44 0.17 -0.93
CA LEU A 205 -8.34 -0.51 -2.23
C LEU A 205 -7.57 -1.84 -2.14
N GLN A 206 -6.49 -1.90 -1.34
CA GLN A 206 -5.69 -3.10 -1.13
C GLN A 206 -6.51 -4.23 -0.49
N SER A 207 -7.32 -3.91 0.54
CA SER A 207 -8.18 -4.90 1.21
C SER A 207 -9.22 -5.55 0.30
N GLN A 208 -9.56 -4.90 -0.82
CA GLN A 208 -10.49 -5.40 -1.84
C GLN A 208 -9.76 -6.00 -3.06
N SER A 209 -8.45 -6.20 -2.98
CA SER A 209 -7.62 -6.67 -4.09
C SER A 209 -7.67 -5.78 -5.35
N LYS A 210 -8.01 -4.48 -5.22
CA LYS A 210 -8.09 -3.51 -6.33
C LYS A 210 -6.75 -2.82 -6.62
N ILE A 211 -5.64 -3.54 -6.45
CA ILE A 211 -4.29 -2.99 -6.42
C ILE A 211 -3.78 -2.62 -7.83
N MET A 212 -4.25 -3.31 -8.88
CA MET A 212 -3.90 -2.99 -10.27
C MET A 212 -4.25 -1.55 -10.67
N VAL A 213 -5.34 -1.00 -10.14
CA VAL A 213 -5.73 0.39 -10.42
C VAL A 213 -4.75 1.37 -9.79
N MET A 214 -4.30 1.09 -8.56
CA MET A 214 -3.27 1.89 -7.91
C MET A 214 -1.96 1.88 -8.70
N ALA A 215 -1.59 0.72 -9.25
CA ALA A 215 -0.39 0.56 -10.06
C ALA A 215 -0.45 1.43 -11.33
N VAL A 216 -1.56 1.36 -12.07
CA VAL A 216 -1.76 2.16 -13.29
C VAL A 216 -1.74 3.66 -12.97
N ILE A 217 -2.44 4.09 -11.93
CA ILE A 217 -2.44 5.50 -11.48
C ILE A 217 -1.01 5.96 -11.17
N SER A 218 -0.24 5.14 -10.46
CA SER A 218 1.13 5.49 -10.04
C SER A 218 2.10 5.57 -11.22
N VAL A 219 1.95 4.71 -12.24
CA VAL A 219 2.75 4.80 -13.48
C VAL A 219 2.45 6.10 -14.23
N VAL A 220 1.17 6.41 -14.43
CA VAL A 220 0.77 7.63 -15.13
C VAL A 220 1.27 8.87 -14.37
N ALA A 221 1.13 8.87 -13.05
CA ALA A 221 1.65 9.93 -12.20
C ALA A 221 3.18 10.06 -12.31
N LEU A 222 3.93 8.96 -12.35
CA LEU A 222 5.40 8.98 -12.46
C LEU A 222 5.88 9.52 -13.82
N ILE A 223 5.22 9.12 -14.92
CA ILE A 223 5.53 9.63 -16.26
C ILE A 223 5.30 11.15 -16.29
N LEU A 224 4.12 11.58 -15.84
CA LEU A 224 3.77 13.00 -15.80
C LEU A 224 4.72 13.79 -14.88
N HIS A 225 5.03 13.25 -13.70
CA HIS A 225 5.99 13.82 -12.76
C HIS A 225 7.35 14.03 -13.41
N THR A 226 7.88 13.03 -14.10
CA THR A 226 9.21 13.11 -14.74
C THR A 226 9.25 14.19 -15.80
N VAL A 227 8.23 14.26 -16.67
CA VAL A 227 8.14 15.27 -17.73
C VAL A 227 8.00 16.68 -17.14
N LEU A 228 7.12 16.85 -16.14
CA LEU A 228 6.90 18.15 -15.50
C LEU A 228 8.11 18.60 -14.68
N SER A 229 8.80 17.69 -13.99
CA SER A 229 10.03 17.99 -13.25
C SER A 229 11.12 18.51 -14.20
N TRP A 230 11.34 17.84 -15.32
CA TRP A 230 12.25 18.35 -16.36
C TRP A 230 11.85 19.75 -16.86
N LEU A 231 10.56 19.94 -17.17
CA LEU A 231 10.06 21.19 -17.73
C LEU A 231 10.16 22.35 -16.73
N LEU A 232 9.57 22.21 -15.54
CA LEU A 232 9.48 23.30 -14.56
C LEU A 232 10.82 23.56 -13.88
N MET A 233 11.53 22.51 -13.45
CA MET A 233 12.78 22.70 -12.70
C MET A 233 13.92 23.17 -13.60
N ILE A 234 14.09 22.56 -14.78
CA ILE A 234 15.26 22.77 -15.64
C ILE A 234 14.97 23.76 -16.76
N LYS A 235 13.93 23.53 -17.58
CA LYS A 235 13.67 24.38 -18.75
C LYS A 235 13.13 25.75 -18.37
N LEU A 236 12.16 25.81 -17.47
CA LEU A 236 11.58 27.06 -16.97
C LEU A 236 12.38 27.67 -15.80
N LYS A 237 13.38 26.93 -15.28
CA LYS A 237 14.29 27.38 -14.21
C LYS A 237 13.59 27.76 -12.91
N TRP A 238 12.47 27.10 -12.56
CA TRP A 238 11.80 27.29 -11.27
C TRP A 238 12.56 26.64 -10.10
N GLY A 239 13.57 25.81 -10.41
CA GLY A 239 14.46 25.21 -9.42
C GLY A 239 13.70 24.45 -8.32
N LEU A 240 14.01 24.75 -7.06
CA LEU A 240 13.45 24.09 -5.89
C LEU A 240 11.94 24.33 -5.71
N VAL A 241 11.42 25.48 -6.16
CA VAL A 241 9.97 25.74 -6.16
C VAL A 241 9.28 24.86 -7.18
N GLY A 242 9.87 24.70 -8.37
CA GLY A 242 9.39 23.76 -9.39
C GLY A 242 9.35 22.33 -8.85
N ALA A 243 10.37 21.91 -8.11
CA ALA A 243 10.41 20.60 -7.47
C ALA A 243 9.21 20.36 -6.54
N ALA A 244 8.93 21.31 -5.65
CA ALA A 244 7.82 21.20 -4.71
C ALA A 244 6.46 21.20 -5.43
N VAL A 245 6.27 22.10 -6.39
CA VAL A 245 5.00 22.20 -7.15
C VAL A 245 4.70 20.89 -7.87
N VAL A 246 5.68 20.34 -8.60
CA VAL A 246 5.47 19.10 -9.36
C VAL A 246 5.22 17.92 -8.43
N LEU A 247 5.99 17.79 -7.35
CA LEU A 247 5.84 16.67 -6.42
C LEU A 247 4.49 16.71 -5.68
N ASN A 248 4.06 17.87 -5.18
CA ASN A 248 2.73 18.04 -4.60
C ASN A 248 1.62 17.72 -5.62
N ALA A 249 1.74 18.22 -6.85
CA ALA A 249 0.76 17.96 -7.90
C ALA A 249 0.65 16.46 -8.21
N SER A 250 1.76 15.73 -8.25
CA SER A 250 1.76 14.27 -8.46
C SER A 250 0.97 13.53 -7.37
N TRP A 251 1.18 13.87 -6.10
CA TRP A 251 0.44 13.26 -4.99
C TRP A 251 -1.05 13.60 -5.04
N VAL A 252 -1.39 14.86 -5.30
CA VAL A 252 -2.79 15.28 -5.47
C VAL A 252 -3.46 14.55 -6.64
N ILE A 253 -2.77 14.38 -7.76
CA ILE A 253 -3.29 13.63 -8.92
C ILE A 253 -3.54 12.16 -8.56
N ILE A 254 -2.62 11.53 -7.82
CA ILE A 254 -2.81 10.15 -7.35
C ILE A 254 -4.05 10.07 -6.46
N ASP A 255 -4.18 10.96 -5.49
CA ASP A 255 -5.28 10.96 -4.53
C ASP A 255 -6.63 11.21 -5.20
N ILE A 256 -6.71 12.21 -6.07
CA ILE A 256 -7.94 12.50 -6.84
C ILE A 256 -8.30 11.30 -7.71
N SER A 257 -7.32 10.69 -8.39
CA SER A 257 -7.59 9.54 -9.27
C SER A 257 -8.09 8.32 -8.48
N GLN A 258 -7.49 8.03 -7.32
CA GLN A 258 -7.94 6.97 -6.42
C GLN A 258 -9.35 7.27 -5.88
N PHE A 259 -9.60 8.50 -5.45
CA PHE A 259 -10.91 8.89 -4.92
C PHE A 259 -12.00 8.81 -6.00
N VAL A 260 -11.73 9.29 -7.22
CA VAL A 260 -12.63 9.17 -8.37
C VAL A 260 -12.96 7.70 -8.66
N TYR A 261 -11.96 6.82 -8.60
CA TYR A 261 -12.19 5.38 -8.77
C TYR A 261 -13.10 4.82 -7.66
N ILE A 262 -12.89 5.20 -6.39
CA ILE A 262 -13.71 4.75 -5.26
C ILE A 262 -15.17 5.17 -5.43
N ILE A 263 -15.43 6.43 -5.83
CA ILE A 263 -16.80 6.95 -5.97
C ILE A 263 -17.47 6.56 -7.30
N SER A 264 -16.73 5.97 -8.25
CA SER A 264 -17.26 5.54 -9.57
C SER A 264 -18.30 4.40 -9.50
N GLY A 265 -18.51 3.81 -8.32
CA GLY A 265 -19.37 2.65 -8.11
C GLY A 265 -18.64 1.30 -8.20
N THR A 266 -17.37 1.28 -8.62
CA THR A 266 -16.58 0.05 -8.79
C THR A 266 -16.27 -0.68 -7.48
N CYS A 267 -16.36 0.02 -6.33
CA CYS A 267 -16.19 -0.56 -4.99
C CYS A 267 -17.49 -1.10 -4.37
N GLY A 268 -18.64 -0.95 -5.06
CA GLY A 268 -19.93 -1.47 -4.60
C GLY A 268 -20.24 -1.12 -3.13
N ARG A 269 -20.60 -2.15 -2.35
CA ARG A 269 -20.94 -2.01 -0.93
C ARG A 269 -19.81 -1.48 -0.04
N ALA A 270 -18.55 -1.60 -0.45
CA ALA A 270 -17.44 -1.11 0.35
C ALA A 270 -17.45 0.41 0.50
N TRP A 271 -18.03 1.13 -0.47
CA TRP A 271 -18.22 2.58 -0.41
C TRP A 271 -19.69 2.97 -0.59
N THR A 272 -20.33 3.31 0.52
CA THR A 272 -21.73 3.78 0.56
C THR A 272 -21.86 5.30 0.63
N GLY A 273 -20.75 6.03 0.41
CA GLY A 273 -20.68 7.48 0.56
C GLY A 273 -20.23 7.94 1.95
N PHE A 274 -20.26 9.25 2.16
CA PHE A 274 -19.89 9.85 3.45
C PHE A 274 -20.89 9.45 4.55
N SER A 275 -20.36 9.11 5.73
CA SER A 275 -21.17 8.60 6.83
C SER A 275 -20.80 9.25 8.15
N TRP A 276 -21.81 9.68 8.92
CA TRP A 276 -21.63 10.15 10.30
C TRP A 276 -21.06 9.08 11.24
N LYS A 277 -21.12 7.80 10.86
CA LYS A 277 -20.43 6.71 11.58
C LYS A 277 -18.92 6.93 11.65
N ALA A 278 -18.35 7.76 10.77
CA ALA A 278 -16.94 8.15 10.81
C ALA A 278 -16.58 8.92 12.10
N PHE A 279 -17.54 9.54 12.79
CA PHE A 279 -17.27 10.29 14.03
C PHE A 279 -17.50 9.46 15.30
N GLN A 280 -17.98 8.22 15.16
CA GLN A 280 -18.25 7.34 16.30
C GLN A 280 -17.00 6.56 16.72
N ASN A 281 -16.79 6.41 18.03
CA ASN A 281 -15.70 5.64 18.63
C ASN A 281 -14.29 6.05 18.16
N LEU A 282 -14.10 7.33 17.79
CA LEU A 282 -12.82 7.85 17.30
C LEU A 282 -11.68 7.64 18.31
N TRP A 283 -11.92 7.79 19.61
CA TRP A 283 -10.87 7.64 20.62
C TRP A 283 -10.23 6.24 20.61
N SER A 284 -11.04 5.18 20.48
CA SER A 284 -10.53 3.82 20.38
C SER A 284 -9.67 3.64 19.12
N PHE A 285 -10.12 4.21 18.00
CA PHE A 285 -9.39 4.17 16.74
C PHE A 285 -8.07 4.97 16.81
N VAL A 286 -8.08 6.14 17.46
CA VAL A 286 -6.88 6.96 17.72
C VAL A 286 -5.88 6.18 18.55
N ARG A 287 -6.31 5.53 19.64
CA ARG A 287 -5.42 4.72 20.50
C ARG A 287 -4.77 3.58 19.71
N LEU A 288 -5.55 2.89 18.86
CA LEU A 288 -5.02 1.82 18.01
C LEU A 288 -4.01 2.37 16.98
N SER A 289 -4.36 3.46 16.31
CA SER A 289 -3.50 4.09 15.30
C SER A 289 -2.19 4.60 15.91
N LEU A 290 -2.26 5.23 17.10
CA LEU A 290 -1.07 5.72 17.80
C LEU A 290 -0.20 4.56 18.29
N ALA A 291 -0.79 3.48 18.82
CA ALA A 291 -0.03 2.30 19.24
C ALA A 291 0.72 1.69 18.05
N SER A 292 0.07 1.60 16.88
CA SER A 292 0.68 1.12 15.64
C SER A 292 1.80 2.02 15.15
N ALA A 293 1.62 3.35 15.25
CA ALA A 293 2.66 4.32 14.92
C ALA A 293 3.88 4.21 15.83
N VAL A 294 3.66 4.08 17.15
CA VAL A 294 4.74 3.88 18.12
C VAL A 294 5.48 2.57 17.85
N MET A 295 4.76 1.49 17.55
CA MET A 295 5.37 0.20 17.20
C MET A 295 6.31 0.33 16.00
N LEU A 296 5.85 0.95 14.91
CA LEU A 296 6.68 1.14 13.71
C LEU A 296 7.88 2.07 13.97
N CYS A 297 7.69 3.15 14.74
CA CYS A 297 8.80 4.03 15.12
C CYS A 297 9.85 3.30 15.99
N LEU A 298 9.40 2.50 16.97
CA LEU A 298 10.29 1.73 17.84
C LEU A 298 11.09 0.70 17.04
N GLU A 299 10.48 0.07 16.03
CA GLU A 299 11.17 -0.84 15.12
C GLU A 299 12.32 -0.14 14.39
N VAL A 300 12.05 1.00 13.75
CA VAL A 300 13.08 1.78 13.04
C VAL A 300 14.18 2.26 13.98
N TRP A 301 13.81 2.82 15.15
CA TRP A 301 14.79 3.33 16.11
C TRP A 301 15.63 2.22 16.73
N TYR A 302 15.05 1.05 16.96
CA TYR A 302 15.78 -0.13 17.40
C TYR A 302 16.89 -0.49 16.42
N PHE A 303 16.59 -0.54 15.11
CA PHE A 303 17.61 -0.80 14.09
C PHE A 303 18.67 0.30 14.01
N MET A 304 18.27 1.58 14.08
CA MET A 304 19.24 2.69 14.11
C MET A 304 20.19 2.59 15.32
N ALA A 305 19.66 2.23 16.49
CA ALA A 305 20.48 2.03 17.69
C ALA A 305 21.45 0.86 17.54
N LEU A 306 21.01 -0.27 16.96
CA LEU A 306 21.89 -1.41 16.67
C LEU A 306 23.05 -1.03 15.73
N ILE A 307 22.75 -0.33 14.65
CA ILE A 307 23.76 0.15 13.69
C ILE A 307 24.75 1.10 14.39
N LEU A 308 24.23 2.02 15.21
CA LEU A 308 25.07 2.94 15.98
C LEU A 308 26.01 2.19 16.94
N PHE A 309 25.50 1.20 17.69
CA PHE A 309 26.33 0.41 18.60
C PHE A 309 27.38 -0.41 17.86
N ALA A 310 27.06 -0.92 16.68
CA ALA A 310 28.04 -1.61 15.84
C ALA A 310 29.16 -0.69 15.35
N GLY A 311 28.84 0.59 15.13
CA GLY A 311 29.82 1.63 14.81
C GLY A 311 30.86 1.87 15.92
N TYR A 312 30.63 1.38 17.14
CA TYR A 312 31.59 1.47 18.26
C TYR A 312 32.42 0.20 18.46
N LEU A 313 32.24 -0.85 17.64
CA LEU A 313 33.03 -2.08 17.74
C LEU A 313 34.45 -1.88 17.15
N LYS A 314 35.39 -2.73 17.59
CA LYS A 314 36.80 -2.69 17.15
C LYS A 314 36.98 -2.76 15.63
N ASN A 315 36.03 -3.38 14.91
CA ASN A 315 35.96 -3.44 13.45
C ASN A 315 34.65 -2.80 12.96
N ALA A 316 34.45 -1.52 13.28
CA ALA A 316 33.21 -0.79 13.04
C ALA A 316 32.72 -0.86 11.58
N GLU A 317 33.62 -0.71 10.60
CA GLU A 317 33.28 -0.76 9.17
C GLU A 317 32.63 -2.11 8.80
N VAL A 318 33.30 -3.23 9.13
CA VAL A 318 32.78 -4.57 8.86
C VAL A 318 31.48 -4.86 9.62
N ALA A 319 31.37 -4.42 10.87
CA ALA A 319 30.20 -4.68 11.69
C ALA A 319 28.98 -3.87 11.26
N VAL A 320 29.17 -2.59 10.91
CA VAL A 320 28.12 -1.71 10.38
C VAL A 320 27.69 -2.19 9.00
N ASP A 321 28.63 -2.54 8.12
CA ASP A 321 28.31 -3.07 6.79
C ASP A 321 27.55 -4.40 6.88
N ALA A 322 28.01 -5.32 7.74
CA ALA A 322 27.33 -6.61 7.95
C ALA A 322 25.92 -6.43 8.52
N LEU A 323 25.72 -5.50 9.47
CA LEU A 323 24.39 -5.20 10.00
C LEU A 323 23.51 -4.46 9.01
N SER A 324 24.06 -3.61 8.16
CA SER A 324 23.32 -2.91 7.11
C SER A 324 22.85 -3.91 6.05
N ILE A 325 23.75 -4.77 5.57
CA ILE A 325 23.42 -5.88 4.65
C ILE A 325 22.41 -6.82 5.29
N TRP A 326 22.58 -7.16 6.58
CA TRP A 326 21.63 -8.00 7.30
C TRP A 326 20.26 -7.33 7.44
N SER A 327 20.20 -6.03 7.75
CA SER A 327 18.94 -5.28 7.91
C SER A 327 18.22 -5.09 6.58
N ASP A 328 18.95 -4.83 5.50
CA ASP A 328 18.42 -4.83 4.13
C ASP A 328 17.89 -6.22 3.79
N SER A 329 18.68 -7.25 4.06
CA SER A 329 18.28 -8.66 3.88
C SER A 329 17.09 -9.02 4.75
N GLN A 330 16.92 -8.47 5.97
CA GLN A 330 15.76 -8.67 6.82
C GLN A 330 14.52 -8.00 6.24
N HIS A 331 14.60 -6.80 5.64
CA HIS A 331 13.44 -6.22 4.96
C HIS A 331 12.99 -7.07 3.77
N TYR A 332 13.94 -7.54 2.95
CA TYR A 332 13.64 -8.50 1.88
C TYR A 332 13.16 -9.84 2.44
N SER A 333 13.74 -10.30 3.55
CA SER A 333 13.41 -11.57 4.22
C SER A 333 12.13 -11.49 5.03
N ILE A 334 11.65 -10.32 5.46
CA ILE A 334 10.34 -10.13 6.12
C ILE A 334 9.27 -10.07 5.03
N ILE A 335 9.53 -9.43 3.91
CA ILE A 335 8.66 -9.55 2.72
C ILE A 335 8.58 -11.01 2.28
N LEU A 336 9.71 -11.71 2.22
CA LEU A 336 9.77 -13.15 1.95
C LEU A 336 9.28 -14.01 3.11
N CYS A 337 9.39 -13.63 4.38
CA CYS A 337 8.93 -14.42 5.53
C CYS A 337 7.46 -14.20 5.81
N PHE A 338 6.86 -13.05 5.52
CA PHE A 338 5.40 -12.95 5.42
C PHE A 338 4.90 -13.80 4.25
N PHE A 339 5.66 -13.84 3.15
CA PHE A 339 5.38 -14.72 2.01
C PHE A 339 5.54 -16.22 2.38
N PHE A 340 6.57 -16.59 3.14
CA PHE A 340 6.86 -17.97 3.56
C PHE A 340 6.03 -18.40 4.78
N PHE A 341 5.74 -17.55 5.75
CA PHE A 341 4.86 -17.83 6.89
C PHE A 341 3.41 -18.02 6.41
N TRP A 342 2.99 -17.27 5.40
CA TRP A 342 1.72 -17.52 4.71
C TRP A 342 1.76 -18.82 3.88
N CYS A 343 2.85 -19.10 3.15
CA CYS A 343 3.01 -20.33 2.35
C CYS A 343 3.28 -21.62 3.16
N TYR A 344 3.89 -21.55 4.35
CA TYR A 344 4.37 -22.71 5.11
C TYR A 344 3.69 -22.90 6.46
N PHE A 345 3.34 -21.83 7.19
CA PHE A 345 2.75 -21.97 8.53
C PHE A 345 1.24 -22.23 8.49
N CYS A 346 0.51 -21.71 7.50
CA CYS A 346 -0.92 -22.00 7.34
C CYS A 346 -1.21 -23.50 7.10
N PRO A 347 -0.44 -24.23 6.26
CA PRO A 347 -0.55 -25.69 6.16
C PRO A 347 -0.06 -26.45 7.41
N LEU A 348 1.03 -26.02 8.05
CA LEU A 348 1.61 -26.73 9.20
C LEU A 348 0.72 -26.65 10.46
N GLN A 349 0.03 -25.53 10.66
CA GLN A 349 -0.92 -25.38 11.78
C GLN A 349 -2.10 -26.35 11.63
N TYR A 350 -2.52 -26.63 10.39
CA TYR A 350 -3.61 -27.55 10.07
C TYR A 350 -3.19 -29.02 10.24
N GLU A 351 -1.96 -29.38 9.86
CA GLU A 351 -1.42 -30.73 10.12
C GLU A 351 -1.19 -31.02 11.60
N ILE A 352 -0.71 -30.04 12.40
CA ILE A 352 -0.54 -30.20 13.85
C ILE A 352 -1.91 -30.34 14.55
N TYR A 353 -2.93 -29.62 14.08
CA TYR A 353 -4.29 -29.75 14.62
C TYR A 353 -4.91 -31.12 14.31
N LEU A 354 -4.70 -31.64 13.10
CA LEU A 354 -5.15 -32.97 12.69
C LEU A 354 -4.43 -34.09 13.46
N LEU A 355 -3.12 -33.97 13.65
CA LEU A 355 -2.31 -34.94 14.42
C LEU A 355 -2.60 -34.95 15.93
N LEU A 356 -3.08 -33.84 16.49
CA LEU A 356 -3.52 -33.75 17.89
C LEU A 356 -5.00 -34.14 18.10
N SER A 357 -5.76 -34.30 17.02
CA SER A 357 -7.18 -34.67 17.03
C SER A 357 -7.48 -36.12 16.64
N ALA A 358 -6.44 -36.88 16.31
CA ALA A 358 -6.44 -38.34 16.15
C ALA A 358 -5.77 -38.98 17.36
#